data_AF-A0A358A3N9-F1
#
_entry.id   AF-A0A358A3N9-F1
#
_cell.length_a   1.000
_cell.length_b   1.000
_cell.length_c   1.000
_cell.angle_alpha   90.00
_cell.angle_beta   90.00
_cell.angle_gamma   90.00
#
_symmetry.space_group_name_H-M   'P 1'
#
loop_
_entity.id
_entity.type
_entity.pdbx_description
1 polymer ?
#
loop_
_entity_poly.entity_id
_entity_poly.type
_entity_poly.pdbx_seq_one_letter_code
_entity_poly.pdbx_strand_id
1 'polypeptide(L)'
;GYFFNLYRGRPLVREGGVLIMSHPTPWEFHPVHHPSYIDFFEQLLAETTDPIELEQKYEKQFAEDEWYIHLYRNSYAYHGVHPFYMWYWGSHALEWLGKVIVVGGDPRAIRRLGFQPASTMQDALEMASDTVGSSPSITYMHNPPILMADVT
;
A
#
# COMPACT_ATOMS: atom_id res chain seq x y z
N GLY A 1 4.11 4.68 -0.57
CA GLY A 1 5.09 4.94 -1.63
C GLY A 1 5.20 6.41 -1.98
N TYR A 2 4.38 6.95 -2.89
CA TYR A 2 4.56 8.32 -3.43
C TYR A 2 4.82 9.40 -2.37
N PHE A 3 3.89 9.66 -1.45
CA PHE A 3 4.08 10.73 -0.47
C PHE A 3 5.24 10.49 0.50
N PHE A 4 5.60 9.23 0.73
CA PHE A 4 6.75 8.89 1.56
C PHE A 4 8.08 9.16 0.84
N ASN A 5 8.15 8.92 -0.47
CA ASN A 5 9.38 9.07 -1.28
C ASN A 5 9.56 10.49 -1.86
N LEU A 6 8.53 11.35 -1.82
CA LEU A 6 8.56 12.71 -2.36
C LEU A 6 8.99 13.75 -1.30
N TYR A 7 10.25 13.68 -0.85
CA TYR A 7 10.82 14.63 0.10
C TYR A 7 12.14 15.25 -0.37
N ARG A 8 12.52 16.38 0.24
CA ARG A 8 13.85 16.96 0.15
C ARG A 8 14.58 16.76 1.47
N GLY A 9 15.70 16.03 1.45
CA GLY A 9 16.53 15.78 2.63
C GLY A 9 16.08 14.57 3.46
N ARG A 10 14.89 14.60 4.06
CA ARG A 10 14.35 13.48 4.85
C ARG A 10 12.82 13.32 4.73
N PRO A 11 12.26 12.11 4.94
CA PRO A 11 10.82 11.89 4.97
C PRO A 11 10.13 12.72 6.06
N LEU A 12 8.81 12.95 5.91
CA LEU A 12 8.00 13.71 6.87
C LEU A 12 7.90 13.00 8.23
N VAL A 13 7.78 11.68 8.20
CA VAL A 13 7.75 10.83 9.39
C VAL A 13 9.18 10.38 9.72
N ARG A 14 9.56 10.46 11.00
CA ARG A 14 10.86 9.96 11.45
C ARG A 14 10.94 8.43 11.31
N GLU A 15 12.17 7.91 11.26
CA GLU A 15 12.41 6.47 11.32
C GLU A 15 11.82 5.88 12.61
N GLY A 16 11.19 4.71 12.50
CA GLY A 16 10.42 4.08 13.58
C GLY A 16 9.17 4.88 14.01
N GLY A 17 8.73 5.85 13.21
CA GLY A 17 7.49 6.59 13.42
C GLY A 17 6.26 5.79 12.99
N VAL A 18 5.07 6.39 13.19
CA VAL A 18 3.78 5.78 12.86
C VAL A 18 3.10 6.61 11.78
N LEU A 19 2.60 5.94 10.74
CA LEU A 19 1.72 6.54 9.74
C LEU A 19 0.27 6.19 10.07
N ILE A 20 -0.59 7.20 10.20
CA ILE A 20 -2.04 7.04 10.32
C ILE A 20 -2.68 7.58 9.04
N MET A 21 -3.52 6.77 8.40
CA MET A 21 -4.25 7.12 7.18
C MET A 21 -5.74 6.89 7.37
N SER A 22 -6.60 7.75 6.80
CA SER A 22 -8.04 7.49 6.72
C SER A 22 -8.38 7.04 5.31
N HIS A 23 -8.85 5.80 5.15
CA HIS A 23 -9.20 5.26 3.83
C HIS A 23 -10.16 4.07 3.97
N PRO A 24 -11.24 3.99 3.16
CA PRO A 24 -12.26 2.93 3.26
C PRO A 24 -11.70 1.53 2.94
N THR A 25 -10.60 1.45 2.19
CA THR A 25 -9.83 0.21 1.92
C THR A 25 -10.73 -1.00 1.65
N PRO A 26 -11.64 -0.92 0.66
CA PRO A 26 -12.58 -2.00 0.40
C PRO A 26 -11.84 -3.25 -0.07
N TRP A 27 -12.43 -4.42 0.19
CA TRP A 27 -12.01 -5.69 -0.39
C TRP A 27 -12.53 -5.78 -1.83
N GLU A 28 -12.02 -4.92 -2.72
CA GLU A 28 -12.55 -4.77 -4.07
C GLU A 28 -11.46 -4.38 -5.06
N PHE A 29 -11.48 -5.05 -6.21
CA PHE A 29 -10.64 -4.74 -7.36
C PHE A 29 -11.51 -4.74 -8.61
N HIS A 30 -11.23 -3.82 -9.55
CA HIS A 30 -11.92 -3.86 -10.84
C HIS A 30 -11.38 -5.04 -11.68
N PRO A 31 -12.18 -6.07 -11.99
CA PRO A 31 -11.66 -7.33 -12.54
C PRO A 31 -11.06 -7.20 -13.94
N VAL A 32 -11.51 -6.22 -14.73
CA VAL A 32 -10.94 -5.95 -16.07
C VAL A 32 -9.62 -5.19 -16.01
N HIS A 33 -9.47 -4.25 -15.06
CA HIS A 33 -8.30 -3.38 -15.00
C HIS A 33 -7.19 -3.97 -14.12
N HIS A 34 -7.57 -4.74 -13.10
CA HIS A 34 -6.68 -5.22 -12.05
C HIS A 34 -6.72 -6.75 -11.86
N PRO A 35 -6.75 -7.57 -12.94
CA PRO A 35 -6.81 -9.04 -12.79
C PRO A 35 -5.61 -9.58 -12.00
N SER A 36 -4.39 -9.13 -12.30
CA SER A 36 -3.18 -9.54 -11.57
C SER A 36 -3.15 -9.06 -10.11
N TYR A 37 -3.83 -7.97 -9.78
CA TYR A 37 -3.93 -7.50 -8.40
C TYR A 37 -4.83 -8.39 -7.55
N ILE A 38 -5.87 -8.97 -8.14
CA ILE A 38 -6.73 -9.93 -7.44
C ILE A 38 -5.88 -11.10 -7.00
N ASP A 39 -5.12 -11.71 -7.91
CA ASP A 39 -4.28 -12.86 -7.56
C ASP A 39 -3.13 -12.48 -6.61
N PHE A 40 -2.50 -11.33 -6.83
CA PHE A 40 -1.48 -10.81 -5.91
C PHE A 40 -2.02 -10.60 -4.49
N PHE A 41 -3.19 -9.98 -4.36
CA PHE A 41 -3.78 -9.69 -3.06
C PHE A 41 -4.37 -10.94 -2.40
N GLU A 42 -5.12 -11.75 -3.15
CA GLU A 42 -5.86 -12.90 -2.64
C GLU A 42 -4.96 -14.10 -2.32
N GLN A 43 -3.93 -14.31 -3.14
CA GLN A 43 -3.06 -15.49 -3.06
C GLN A 43 -1.71 -15.12 -2.42
N LEU A 44 -0.99 -14.15 -2.99
CA LEU A 44 0.41 -13.90 -2.61
C LEU A 44 0.50 -13.18 -1.26
N LEU A 45 -0.25 -12.09 -1.06
CA LEU A 45 -0.29 -11.39 0.23
C LEU A 45 -0.96 -12.20 1.35
N ALA A 46 -1.63 -13.32 1.02
CA ALA A 46 -2.09 -14.27 2.03
C ALA A 46 -0.92 -15.07 2.64
N GLU A 47 0.15 -15.26 1.86
CA GLU A 47 1.31 -16.06 2.24
C GLU A 47 2.42 -15.19 2.86
N THR A 48 2.74 -14.05 2.22
CA THR A 48 3.82 -13.18 2.67
C THR A 48 3.60 -11.74 2.24
N THR A 49 4.05 -10.81 3.08
CA THR A 49 4.12 -9.37 2.77
C THR A 49 5.56 -8.92 2.50
N ASP A 50 6.54 -9.82 2.60
CA ASP A 50 7.96 -9.51 2.36
C ASP A 50 8.20 -9.24 0.86
N PRO A 51 8.63 -8.03 0.47
CA PRO A 51 8.85 -7.69 -0.93
C PRO A 51 9.94 -8.55 -1.58
N ILE A 52 10.98 -8.95 -0.85
CA ILE A 52 12.09 -9.75 -1.38
C ILE A 52 11.61 -11.17 -1.68
N GLU A 53 10.79 -11.74 -0.79
CA GLU A 53 10.21 -13.07 -1.00
C GLU A 53 9.24 -13.07 -2.19
N LEU A 54 8.41 -12.03 -2.31
CA LEU A 54 7.50 -11.85 -3.45
C LEU A 54 8.25 -11.74 -4.78
N GLU A 55 9.35 -10.97 -4.81
CA GLU A 55 10.23 -10.82 -5.99
C GLU A 55 10.78 -12.17 -6.43
N GLN A 56 11.44 -12.87 -5.51
CA GLN A 56 12.17 -14.10 -5.83
C GLN A 56 11.26 -15.26 -6.24
N LYS A 57 10.06 -15.35 -5.64
CA LYS A 57 9.15 -16.48 -5.88
C LYS A 57 8.19 -16.25 -7.04
N TYR A 58 7.65 -15.04 -7.19
CA TYR A 58 6.45 -14.82 -7.99
C TYR A 58 6.57 -13.77 -9.09
N GLU A 59 7.45 -12.77 -8.96
CA GLU A 59 7.50 -11.64 -9.90
C GLU A 59 7.71 -12.11 -11.35
N LYS A 60 8.73 -12.94 -11.58
CA LYS A 60 9.05 -13.42 -12.93
C LYS A 60 7.88 -14.18 -13.56
N GLN A 61 7.21 -15.02 -12.78
CA GLN A 61 6.04 -15.77 -13.25
C GLN A 61 4.94 -14.81 -13.70
N PHE A 62 4.58 -13.82 -12.88
CA PHE A 62 3.57 -12.82 -13.23
C PHE A 62 3.98 -11.92 -14.41
N ALA A 63 5.28 -11.65 -14.56
CA ALA A 63 5.82 -10.85 -15.64
C ALA A 63 5.78 -11.59 -16.99
N GLU A 64 5.98 -12.91 -16.99
CA GLU A 64 6.07 -13.74 -18.19
C GLU A 64 4.77 -14.51 -18.49
N ASP A 65 3.75 -14.44 -17.61
CA ASP A 65 2.48 -15.13 -17.79
C ASP A 65 1.73 -14.67 -19.05
N GLU A 66 1.51 -15.59 -19.98
CA GLU A 66 0.87 -15.32 -21.27
C GLU A 66 -0.56 -14.77 -21.13
N TRP A 67 -1.29 -15.16 -20.08
CA TRP A 67 -2.63 -14.67 -19.83
C TRP A 67 -2.62 -13.20 -19.41
N TYR A 68 -1.77 -12.81 -18.45
CA TYR A 68 -1.67 -11.39 -18.08
C TYR A 68 -1.11 -10.54 -19.23
N ILE A 69 -0.15 -11.05 -20.00
CA ILE A 69 0.35 -10.37 -21.20
C ILE A 69 -0.78 -10.18 -22.22
N HIS A 70 -1.62 -11.20 -22.43
CA HIS A 70 -2.77 -11.09 -23.33
C HIS A 70 -3.76 -10.02 -22.87
N LEU A 71 -4.13 -10.02 -21.59
CA LEU A 71 -5.05 -9.02 -21.02
C LEU A 71 -4.47 -7.60 -21.10
N TYR A 72 -3.18 -7.42 -20.83
CA TYR A 72 -2.50 -6.13 -20.95
C TYR A 72 -2.49 -5.61 -22.40
N ARG A 73 -2.23 -6.48 -23.38
CA ARG A 73 -2.09 -6.07 -24.79
C ARG A 73 -3.42 -5.91 -25.52
N ASN A 74 -4.45 -6.65 -25.13
CA ASN A 74 -5.71 -6.77 -25.88
C ASN A 74 -6.94 -6.38 -25.07
N SER A 75 -6.79 -6.00 -23.81
CA SER A 75 -7.85 -5.47 -22.95
C SER A 75 -7.39 -4.19 -22.26
N TYR A 76 -8.02 -3.82 -21.14
CA TYR A 76 -7.72 -2.62 -20.35
C TYR A 76 -6.97 -2.92 -19.05
N ALA A 77 -6.34 -4.10 -18.95
CA ALA A 77 -5.63 -4.53 -17.75
C ALA A 77 -4.26 -3.87 -17.63
N TYR A 78 -3.80 -3.66 -16.40
CA TYR A 78 -2.38 -3.45 -16.14
C TYR A 78 -1.56 -4.72 -16.43
N HIS A 79 -0.27 -4.56 -16.68
CA HIS A 79 0.65 -5.69 -16.84
C HIS A 79 0.69 -6.58 -15.60
N GLY A 80 0.94 -7.88 -15.76
CA GLY A 80 0.96 -8.86 -14.67
C GLY A 80 1.89 -8.48 -13.51
N VAL A 81 3.07 -7.92 -13.82
CA VAL A 81 4.06 -7.46 -12.84
C VAL A 81 3.69 -6.17 -12.08
N HIS A 82 2.71 -5.41 -12.56
CA HIS A 82 2.40 -4.08 -12.03
C HIS A 82 2.07 -4.04 -10.51
N PRO A 83 1.29 -4.97 -9.91
CA PRO A 83 1.08 -5.00 -8.46
C PRO A 83 2.36 -5.12 -7.63
N PHE A 84 3.39 -5.83 -8.12
CA PHE A 84 4.69 -5.96 -7.45
C PHE A 84 5.37 -4.61 -7.34
N TYR A 85 5.46 -3.86 -8.43
CA TYR A 85 6.07 -2.53 -8.42
C TYR A 85 5.31 -1.56 -7.54
N MET A 86 3.97 -1.65 -7.47
CA MET A 86 3.19 -0.85 -6.54
C MET A 86 3.46 -1.22 -5.07
N TRP A 87 3.69 -2.50 -4.79
CA TRP A 87 4.07 -2.99 -3.46
C TRP A 87 5.48 -2.49 -3.07
N TYR A 88 6.46 -2.67 -3.95
CA TYR A 88 7.86 -2.26 -3.72
C TYR A 88 8.01 -0.76 -3.63
N TRP A 89 7.21 -0.01 -4.38
CA TRP A 89 7.18 1.45 -4.23
C TRP A 89 6.81 1.87 -2.79
N GLY A 90 6.05 1.03 -2.08
CA GLY A 90 5.75 1.17 -0.67
C GLY A 90 6.82 0.61 0.28
N SER A 91 7.65 -0.34 -0.13
CA SER A 91 8.51 -1.11 0.79
C SER A 91 9.47 -0.24 1.60
N HIS A 92 10.09 0.76 0.97
CA HIS A 92 10.95 1.71 1.68
C HIS A 92 10.22 2.41 2.84
N ALA A 93 8.94 2.76 2.65
CA ALA A 93 8.13 3.32 3.73
C ALA A 93 7.84 2.29 4.83
N LEU A 94 7.57 1.04 4.43
CA LEU A 94 7.26 -0.05 5.36
C LEU A 94 8.47 -0.46 6.22
N GLU A 95 9.68 -0.42 5.65
CA GLU A 95 10.93 -0.63 6.39
C GLU A 95 11.26 0.53 7.34
N TRP A 96 10.96 1.76 6.93
CA TRP A 96 11.22 2.96 7.72
C TRP A 96 10.25 3.16 8.88
N LEU A 97 8.99 2.76 8.70
CA LEU A 97 7.92 2.95 9.67
C LEU A 97 7.90 1.83 10.71
N GLY A 98 7.63 2.18 11.97
CA GLY A 98 7.36 1.19 13.01
C GLY A 98 5.95 0.60 12.91
N LYS A 99 5.00 1.35 12.32
CA LYS A 99 3.60 0.94 12.20
C LYS A 99 2.85 1.76 11.13
N VAL A 100 1.90 1.11 10.46
CA VAL A 100 0.89 1.74 9.61
C VAL A 100 -0.49 1.43 10.17
N ILE A 101 -1.29 2.47 10.41
CA ILE A 101 -2.65 2.38 10.94
C ILE A 101 -3.62 2.97 9.93
N VAL A 102 -4.70 2.25 9.63
CA VAL A 102 -5.76 2.71 8.72
C VAL A 102 -7.08 2.88 9.48
N VAL A 103 -7.60 4.10 9.46
CA VAL A 103 -8.86 4.49 10.09
C VAL A 103 -10.02 4.31 9.13
N GLY A 104 -11.04 3.56 9.56
CA GLY A 104 -12.35 3.49 8.90
C GLY A 104 -12.45 2.58 7.66
N GLY A 105 -11.47 1.72 7.41
CA GLY A 105 -11.51 0.78 6.27
C GLY A 105 -11.89 -0.65 6.63
N ASP A 106 -12.04 -1.54 5.63
CA ASP A 106 -12.33 -2.97 5.86
C ASP A 106 -11.19 -3.61 6.67
N PRO A 107 -11.45 -4.07 7.91
CA PRO A 107 -10.40 -4.58 8.78
C PRO A 107 -9.69 -5.83 8.22
N ARG A 108 -10.37 -6.65 7.41
CA ARG A 108 -9.76 -7.83 6.77
C ARG A 108 -8.79 -7.38 5.68
N ALA A 109 -9.19 -6.42 4.85
CA ALA A 109 -8.34 -5.92 3.77
C ALA A 109 -7.08 -5.24 4.33
N ILE A 110 -7.25 -4.41 5.36
CA ILE A 110 -6.15 -3.74 6.04
C ILE A 110 -5.16 -4.75 6.64
N ARG A 111 -5.66 -5.81 7.28
CA ARG A 111 -4.80 -6.87 7.82
C ARG A 111 -4.10 -7.69 6.75
N ARG A 112 -4.74 -7.95 5.60
CA ARG A 112 -4.11 -8.61 4.44
C ARG A 112 -2.89 -7.83 3.94
N LEU A 113 -2.92 -6.50 4.04
CA LEU A 113 -1.80 -5.63 3.70
C LEU A 113 -0.72 -5.55 4.79
N GLY A 114 -0.87 -6.26 5.92
CA GLY A 114 0.06 -6.19 7.06
C GLY A 114 -0.09 -4.93 7.91
N PHE A 115 -1.20 -4.19 7.79
CA PHE A 115 -1.45 -2.95 8.53
C PHE A 115 -2.43 -3.16 9.68
N GLN A 116 -2.56 -2.15 10.56
CA GLN A 116 -3.46 -2.19 11.70
C GLN A 116 -4.74 -1.37 11.44
N PRO A 117 -5.94 -1.97 11.52
CA PRO A 117 -7.19 -1.23 11.39
C PRO A 117 -7.55 -0.51 12.70
N ALA A 118 -8.07 0.71 12.59
CA ALA A 118 -8.65 1.48 13.68
C ALA A 118 -10.06 1.96 13.30
N SER A 119 -10.98 2.00 14.26
CA SER A 119 -12.36 2.46 14.01
C SER A 119 -12.44 3.99 14.00
N THR A 120 -11.69 4.64 14.89
CA THR A 120 -11.64 6.10 15.01
C THR A 120 -10.21 6.63 15.00
N MET A 121 -10.06 7.95 14.77
CA MET A 121 -8.76 8.62 14.90
C MET A 121 -8.23 8.56 16.33
N GLN A 122 -9.10 8.56 17.34
CA GLN A 122 -8.70 8.45 18.73
C GLN A 122 -8.06 7.08 19.01
N ASP A 123 -8.69 6.00 18.53
CA ASP A 123 -8.13 4.64 18.65
C ASP A 123 -6.77 4.55 17.96
N ALA A 124 -6.64 5.15 16.77
CA ALA A 124 -5.38 5.15 16.03
C ALA A 124 -4.25 5.88 16.77
N LEU A 125 -4.55 7.00 17.44
CA LEU A 125 -3.59 7.73 18.26
C LEU A 125 -3.18 6.94 19.51
N GLU A 126 -4.13 6.24 20.15
CA GLU A 126 -3.84 5.34 21.26
C GLU A 126 -2.94 4.17 20.81
N MET A 127 -3.29 3.50 19.71
CA MET A 127 -2.49 2.42 19.12
C MET A 127 -1.09 2.88 18.68
N ALA A 128 -0.95 4.14 18.24
CA ALA A 128 0.35 4.71 17.89
C ALA A 128 1.25 4.89 19.11
N SER A 129 0.66 5.18 20.29
CA SER A 129 1.42 5.48 21.51
C SER A 129 2.30 4.32 21.99
N ASP A 130 1.90 3.07 21.71
CA ASP A 130 2.70 1.86 21.95
C ASP A 130 4.04 1.87 21.20
N THR A 131 4.14 2.63 20.11
CA THR A 131 5.32 2.68 19.23
C THR A 131 6.10 3.98 19.39
N VAL A 132 5.41 5.12 19.56
CA VAL A 132 6.06 6.44 19.59
C VAL A 132 6.04 7.12 20.95
N GLY A 133 5.51 6.46 21.99
CA GLY A 133 5.34 7.00 23.33
C GLY A 133 4.10 7.87 23.49
N SER A 134 3.89 8.39 24.69
CA SER A 134 2.67 9.11 25.08
C SER A 134 2.60 10.58 24.64
N SER A 135 3.71 11.17 24.18
CA SER A 135 3.76 12.57 23.75
C SER A 135 4.58 12.76 22.45
N PRO A 136 4.11 12.20 21.33
CA PRO A 136 4.79 12.37 20.04
C PRO A 136 4.50 13.74 19.43
N SER A 137 5.42 14.25 18.61
CA SER A 137 5.11 15.32 17.68
C SER A 137 4.25 14.77 16.53
N ILE A 138 3.10 15.40 16.28
CA ILE A 138 2.18 14.98 15.22
C ILE A 138 2.26 15.98 14.07
N THR A 139 2.34 15.47 12.84
CA THR A 139 2.20 16.29 11.63
C THR A 139 1.03 15.77 10.81
N TYR A 140 0.12 16.68 10.46
CA TYR A 140 -0.99 16.37 9.56
C TYR A 140 -0.63 16.81 8.13
N MET A 141 -0.54 15.84 7.22
CA MET A 141 -0.30 16.10 5.81
C MET A 141 -1.63 16.04 5.05
N HIS A 142 -2.06 17.18 4.53
CA HIS A 142 -3.20 17.28 3.63
C HIS A 142 -2.68 17.71 2.26
N ASN A 143 -2.82 16.85 1.25
CA ASN A 143 -2.34 17.12 -0.10
C ASN A 143 -3.47 16.96 -1.13
N PRO A 144 -3.43 17.74 -2.22
CA PRO A 144 -4.25 17.45 -3.40
C PRO A 144 -3.71 16.21 -4.13
N PRO A 145 -4.46 15.65 -5.09
CA PRO A 145 -3.96 14.60 -5.97
C PRO A 145 -2.65 15.00 -6.66
N ILE A 146 -1.75 14.03 -6.82
CA ILE A 146 -0.39 14.23 -7.38
C ILE A 146 -0.44 14.80 -8.81
N LEU A 147 -1.47 14.44 -9.56
CA LEU A 147 -1.75 14.98 -10.89
C LEU A 147 -3.24 15.25 -11.00
N MET A 148 -3.59 16.44 -11.48
CA MET A 148 -4.91 16.78 -11.97
C MET A 148 -4.70 17.47 -13.32
N ALA A 149 -5.24 16.89 -14.39
CA ALA A 149 -5.21 17.49 -15.72
C ALA A 149 -6.64 17.91 -16.09
N ASP A 150 -6.77 19.12 -16.62
CA ASP A 150 -7.97 19.54 -17.32
C ASP A 150 -7.89 19.02 -18.76
N VAL A 151 -8.96 18.40 -19.24
CA VAL A 151 -9.02 17.81 -20.58
C VAL A 151 -10.17 18.46 -21.32
N THR A 152 -9.84 19.21 -22.38
CA THR A 152 -10.79 19.85 -23.29
C THR A 152 -11.09 18.98 -24.50
#